data_AF-A0A819U794-F1
#
_entry.id   AF-A0A819U794-F1
#
_cell.length_a   1.000
_cell.length_b   1.000
_cell.length_c   1.000
_cell.angle_alpha   90.00
_cell.angle_beta   90.00
_cell.angle_gamma   90.00
#
_symmetry.space_group_name_H-M   'P 1'
#
loop_
_entity.id
_entity.type
_entity.pdbx_description
1 polymer ?
#
loop_
_entity_poly.entity_id
_entity_poly.type
_entity_poly.pdbx_seq_one_letter_code
_entity_poly.pdbx_strand_id
1 'polypeptide(L)'
;MVSPGPHAFLIVLSAAHRFTEEEQKTIEHINDIFGPDASKYCILVITREEEILNDDKTIDQYLQDADEPLKLLVAQCQNRYIAINNRSSQIKCDEKIRQVIKIVRNMLKENKTPYYTNEMFKQAEKEFEEKEIKALNLIKAQTEAQMRDLREEVQREIRENLHQILPIAAYDLRNIQRDDVNNQRQTTIMAVLDFASRVATTIGETYIAHAQSRPAIAAIEAQAARDERRDMIIYESMQ
;
A
#
# COMPACT_ATOMS: atom_id res chain seq x y z
N MET A 1 -27.06 -10.13 11.08
CA MET A 1 -28.03 -11.06 10.46
C MET A 1 -27.41 -12.44 10.42
N VAL A 2 -28.20 -13.51 10.56
CA VAL A 2 -27.74 -14.90 10.46
C VAL A 2 -27.68 -15.25 8.96
N SER A 3 -26.66 -14.73 8.26
CA SER A 3 -26.35 -15.06 6.86
C SER A 3 -25.10 -15.93 6.85
N PRO A 4 -25.02 -17.00 6.03
CA PRO A 4 -26.00 -17.48 5.04
C PRO A 4 -27.16 -18.30 5.63
N GLY A 5 -27.11 -18.61 6.92
CA GLY A 5 -28.17 -19.32 7.65
C GLY A 5 -27.66 -19.89 8.98
N PRO A 6 -28.56 -20.41 9.84
CA PRO A 6 -28.18 -20.93 11.16
C PRO A 6 -27.47 -22.28 11.05
N HIS A 7 -26.52 -22.53 11.95
CA HIS A 7 -25.86 -23.83 12.06
C HIS A 7 -26.72 -24.87 12.79
N ALA A 8 -27.54 -24.42 13.73
CA ALA A 8 -28.43 -25.24 14.53
C ALA A 8 -29.59 -24.40 15.06
N PHE A 9 -30.73 -25.04 15.28
CA PHE A 9 -31.83 -24.51 16.06
C PHE A 9 -31.82 -25.17 17.44
N LEU A 10 -31.74 -24.39 18.50
CA LEU A 10 -31.78 -24.92 19.87
C LEU A 10 -33.21 -24.79 20.41
N ILE A 11 -33.84 -25.92 20.69
CA ILE A 11 -35.15 -25.96 21.34
C ILE A 11 -34.90 -26.12 22.83
N VAL A 12 -35.23 -25.12 23.62
CA VAL A 12 -34.87 -25.08 25.04
C VAL A 12 -36.11 -25.37 25.88
N LEU A 13 -36.05 -26.45 26.67
CA LEU A 13 -37.08 -26.82 27.65
C LEU A 13 -36.49 -26.81 29.06
N SER A 14 -37.34 -26.75 30.08
CA SER A 14 -36.92 -26.82 31.47
C SER A 14 -37.35 -28.13 32.12
N ALA A 15 -36.43 -28.84 32.77
CA ALA A 15 -36.75 -30.06 33.52
C ALA A 15 -37.70 -29.81 34.71
N ALA A 16 -37.82 -28.55 35.17
CA ALA A 16 -38.61 -28.20 36.35
C ALA A 16 -40.10 -27.96 36.07
N HIS A 17 -40.51 -27.90 34.81
CA HIS A 17 -41.91 -27.66 34.45
C HIS A 17 -42.41 -28.76 33.51
N ARG A 18 -43.73 -28.93 33.48
CA ARG A 18 -44.36 -29.89 32.59
C ARG A 18 -44.28 -29.41 31.16
N PHE A 19 -44.02 -30.36 30.26
CA PHE A 19 -44.10 -30.14 28.83
C PHE A 19 -45.50 -29.67 28.44
N THR A 20 -45.57 -28.58 27.69
CA THR A 20 -46.79 -27.87 27.32
C THR A 20 -47.18 -28.16 25.88
N GLU A 21 -48.44 -27.90 25.52
CA GLU A 21 -48.92 -28.01 24.14
C GLU A 21 -48.17 -27.08 23.17
N GLU A 22 -47.69 -25.93 23.64
CA GLU A 22 -46.89 -25.00 22.84
C GLU A 22 -45.51 -25.60 22.51
N GLU A 23 -44.87 -26.23 23.50
CA GLU A 23 -43.60 -26.92 23.30
C GLU A 23 -43.76 -28.13 22.36
N GLN A 24 -44.91 -28.83 22.41
CA GLN A 24 -45.24 -29.92 21.48
C GLN A 24 -45.28 -29.46 20.02
N LYS A 25 -45.81 -28.27 19.75
CA LYS A 25 -45.95 -27.72 18.39
C LYS A 25 -44.69 -27.00 17.90
N THR A 26 -43.62 -26.95 18.70
CA THR A 26 -42.43 -26.17 18.35
C THR A 26 -41.77 -26.65 17.06
N ILE A 27 -41.68 -27.97 16.82
CA ILE A 27 -41.13 -28.49 15.56
C ILE A 27 -42.06 -28.20 14.38
N GLU A 28 -43.38 -28.24 14.58
CA GLU A 28 -44.36 -27.86 13.54
C GLU A 28 -44.14 -26.40 13.15
N HIS A 29 -44.07 -25.49 14.13
CA HIS A 29 -43.78 -24.08 13.86
C HIS A 29 -42.44 -23.85 13.17
N ILE A 30 -41.38 -24.57 13.58
CA ILE A 30 -40.07 -24.49 12.92
C ILE A 30 -40.17 -24.94 11.46
N ASN A 31 -40.88 -26.04 11.19
CA ASN A 31 -41.06 -26.54 9.84
C ASN A 31 -41.98 -25.66 8.99
N ASP A 32 -42.99 -25.02 9.58
CA ASP A 32 -43.87 -24.09 8.88
C ASP A 32 -43.15 -22.82 8.46
N ILE A 33 -42.29 -22.29 9.34
CA ILE A 33 -41.55 -21.05 9.09
C ILE A 33 -40.33 -21.29 8.19
N PHE A 34 -39.54 -22.32 8.50
CA PHE A 34 -38.26 -22.54 7.84
C PHE A 34 -38.35 -23.60 6.74
N GLY A 35 -39.31 -24.52 6.82
CA GLY A 35 -39.48 -25.63 5.88
C GLY A 35 -39.19 -26.98 6.53
N PRO A 36 -39.64 -28.09 5.92
CA PRO A 36 -39.66 -29.42 6.55
C PRO A 36 -38.27 -29.96 6.94
N ASP A 37 -37.21 -29.47 6.29
CA ASP A 37 -35.84 -29.85 6.59
C ASP A 37 -35.23 -29.15 7.81
N ALA A 38 -35.89 -28.12 8.38
CA ALA A 38 -35.36 -27.37 9.51
C ALA A 38 -35.24 -28.22 10.78
N SER A 39 -36.16 -29.17 10.98
CA SER A 39 -36.08 -30.19 12.04
C SER A 39 -34.77 -31.00 12.01
N LYS A 40 -34.16 -31.20 10.84
CA LYS A 40 -32.85 -31.88 10.69
C LYS A 40 -31.68 -31.07 11.26
N TYR A 41 -31.90 -29.83 11.68
CA TYR A 41 -30.91 -28.97 12.31
C TYR A 41 -31.27 -28.60 13.76
N CYS A 42 -32.30 -29.23 14.33
CA CYS A 42 -32.76 -28.99 15.69
C CYS A 42 -32.02 -29.84 16.72
N ILE A 43 -31.67 -29.23 17.84
CA ILE A 43 -31.09 -29.87 19.03
C ILE A 43 -31.95 -29.51 20.23
N LEU A 44 -32.39 -30.51 20.97
CA LEU A 44 -33.14 -30.31 22.20
C LEU A 44 -32.20 -30.01 23.37
N VAL A 45 -32.45 -28.93 24.08
CA VAL A 45 -31.67 -28.51 25.26
C VAL A 45 -32.59 -28.53 26.46
N ILE A 46 -32.33 -29.45 27.39
CA ILE A 46 -33.02 -29.51 28.68
C ILE A 46 -32.22 -28.70 29.70
N THR A 47 -32.83 -27.67 30.26
CA THR A 47 -32.24 -26.84 31.31
C THR A 47 -32.63 -27.35 32.69
N ARG A 48 -31.88 -26.91 33.71
CA ARG A 48 -32.01 -27.39 35.11
C ARG A 48 -31.71 -28.88 35.23
N GLU A 49 -30.59 -29.30 34.64
CA GLU A 49 -30.07 -30.68 34.74
C GLU A 49 -29.97 -31.19 36.18
N GLU A 50 -29.78 -30.31 37.17
CA GLU A 50 -29.82 -30.65 38.59
C GLU A 50 -31.12 -31.32 39.04
N GLU A 51 -32.28 -30.98 38.45
CA GLU A 51 -33.56 -31.62 38.78
C GLU A 51 -33.59 -33.09 38.31
N ILE A 52 -32.92 -33.38 37.19
CA ILE A 52 -32.80 -34.75 36.66
C ILE A 52 -31.82 -35.57 37.51
N LEU A 53 -30.71 -34.96 37.88
CA LEU A 53 -29.67 -35.62 38.67
C LEU A 53 -30.11 -35.88 40.11
N ASN A 54 -30.95 -35.01 40.70
CA ASN A 54 -31.49 -35.21 42.06
C ASN A 54 -32.38 -36.44 42.16
N ASP A 55 -32.98 -36.88 41.05
CA ASP A 55 -33.74 -38.13 40.95
C ASP A 55 -32.84 -39.35 40.67
N ASP A 56 -31.51 -39.20 40.77
CA ASP A 56 -30.49 -40.20 40.42
C ASP A 56 -30.61 -40.72 38.96
N LYS A 57 -31.11 -39.87 38.04
CA LYS A 57 -31.30 -40.20 36.63
C LYS A 57 -30.27 -39.54 35.73
N THR A 58 -29.94 -40.24 34.65
CA THR A 58 -29.29 -39.68 33.46
C THR A 58 -30.34 -38.98 32.58
N ILE A 59 -29.89 -38.11 31.67
CA ILE A 59 -30.78 -37.50 30.68
C ILE A 59 -31.46 -38.54 29.79
N ASP A 60 -30.76 -39.62 29.42
CA ASP A 60 -31.34 -40.73 28.65
C ASP A 60 -32.51 -41.39 29.40
N GLN A 61 -32.33 -41.67 30.70
CA GLN A 61 -33.40 -42.24 31.54
C GLN A 61 -34.57 -41.27 31.72
N TYR A 62 -34.29 -39.98 31.93
CA TYR A 62 -35.33 -38.95 32.02
C TYR A 62 -36.20 -38.91 30.76
N LEU A 63 -35.60 -38.97 29.58
CA LEU A 63 -36.33 -38.96 28.31
C LEU A 63 -37.03 -40.30 28.02
N GLN A 64 -36.49 -41.41 28.50
CA GLN A 64 -37.14 -42.72 28.40
C GLN A 64 -38.42 -42.81 29.27
N ASP A 65 -38.41 -42.17 30.43
CA ASP A 65 -39.55 -42.10 31.35
C ASP A 65 -40.58 -41.02 30.97
N ALA A 66 -40.24 -40.14 30.02
CA ALA A 66 -41.09 -39.02 29.63
C ALA A 66 -42.39 -39.44 28.93
N ASP A 67 -43.36 -38.52 28.93
CA ASP A 67 -44.61 -38.66 28.19
C ASP A 67 -44.37 -38.70 26.66
N GLU A 68 -45.30 -39.32 25.95
CA GLU A 68 -45.23 -39.52 24.49
C GLU A 68 -44.94 -38.24 23.68
N PRO A 69 -45.52 -37.06 24.01
CA PRO A 69 -45.21 -35.82 23.29
C PRO A 69 -43.73 -35.42 23.34
N LEU A 70 -43.07 -35.57 24.50
CA LEU A 70 -41.65 -35.24 24.63
C LEU A 70 -40.78 -36.27 23.89
N LYS A 71 -41.16 -37.56 23.92
CA LYS A 71 -40.49 -38.61 23.13
C LYS A 71 -40.56 -38.34 21.63
N LEU A 72 -41.73 -37.90 21.15
CA LEU A 72 -41.91 -37.50 19.75
C LEU A 72 -41.00 -36.33 19.39
N LEU A 73 -40.90 -35.31 20.26
CA LEU A 73 -40.01 -34.17 20.04
C LEU A 73 -38.53 -34.58 19.97
N VAL A 74 -38.09 -35.50 20.84
CA VAL A 74 -36.74 -36.08 20.82
C VAL A 74 -36.48 -36.81 19.50
N ALA A 75 -37.44 -37.60 19.04
CA ALA A 75 -37.35 -38.32 17.76
C ALA A 75 -37.28 -37.37 16.56
N GLN A 76 -38.09 -36.31 16.56
CA GLN A 76 -38.05 -35.24 15.54
C GLN A 76 -36.71 -34.51 15.52
N CYS A 77 -36.06 -34.35 16.69
CA CYS A 77 -34.70 -33.84 16.81
C CYS A 77 -33.62 -34.89 16.48
N GLN A 78 -33.98 -36.04 15.90
CA GLN A 78 -33.09 -37.16 15.56
C GLN A 78 -32.26 -37.65 16.76
N ASN A 79 -32.86 -37.67 17.95
CA ASN A 79 -32.20 -38.05 19.20
C ASN A 79 -30.99 -37.16 19.56
N ARG A 80 -30.97 -35.91 19.09
CA ARG A 80 -29.96 -34.92 19.46
C ARG A 80 -30.49 -34.09 20.62
N TYR A 81 -29.98 -34.37 21.81
CA TYR A 81 -30.35 -33.64 23.00
C TYR A 81 -29.17 -33.47 23.95
N ILE A 82 -29.30 -32.52 24.87
CA ILE A 82 -28.33 -32.30 25.95
C ILE A 82 -29.05 -31.71 27.16
N ALA A 83 -28.66 -32.17 28.36
CA ALA A 83 -29.05 -31.52 29.61
C ALA A 83 -27.95 -30.54 30.05
N ILE A 84 -28.33 -29.34 30.49
CA ILE A 84 -27.42 -28.31 31.00
C ILE A 84 -27.88 -27.75 32.34
N ASN A 85 -26.90 -27.50 33.21
CA ASN A 85 -27.07 -26.71 34.43
C ASN A 85 -26.41 -25.34 34.26
N ASN A 86 -27.23 -24.30 34.09
CA ASN A 86 -26.79 -22.91 33.89
C ASN A 86 -26.18 -22.26 35.15
N ARG A 87 -26.25 -22.93 36.31
CA ARG A 87 -25.67 -22.51 37.59
C ARG A 87 -24.42 -23.31 37.96
N SER A 88 -23.93 -24.15 37.04
CA SER A 88 -22.74 -24.96 37.27
C SER A 88 -21.45 -24.13 37.26
N SER A 89 -20.34 -24.72 37.71
CA SER A 89 -19.03 -24.06 37.66
C SER A 89 -18.58 -23.86 36.22
N GLN A 90 -17.70 -22.87 35.99
CA GLN A 90 -17.17 -22.56 34.65
C GLN A 90 -16.60 -23.79 33.94
N ILE A 91 -15.87 -24.65 34.66
CA ILE A 91 -15.28 -25.88 34.12
C ILE A 91 -16.36 -26.81 33.55
N LYS A 92 -17.46 -27.02 34.30
CA LYS A 92 -18.59 -27.86 33.87
C LYS A 92 -19.35 -27.21 32.71
N CYS A 93 -19.54 -25.90 32.74
CA CYS A 93 -20.12 -25.14 31.62
C CYS A 93 -19.29 -25.34 30.34
N ASP A 94 -17.96 -25.21 30.41
CA ASP A 94 -17.08 -25.39 29.27
C ASP A 94 -17.15 -26.82 28.69
N GLU A 95 -17.27 -27.83 29.55
CA GLU A 95 -17.49 -29.22 29.13
C GLU A 95 -18.81 -29.37 28.36
N LYS A 96 -19.91 -28.79 28.87
CA LYS A 96 -21.21 -28.80 28.18
C LYS A 96 -21.16 -28.05 26.85
N ILE A 97 -20.51 -26.90 26.79
CA ILE A 97 -20.31 -26.15 25.53
C ILE A 97 -19.56 -27.00 24.51
N ARG A 98 -18.49 -27.70 24.91
CA ARG A 98 -17.75 -28.63 24.02
C ARG A 98 -18.65 -29.76 23.50
N GLN A 99 -19.55 -30.28 24.33
CA GLN A 99 -20.53 -31.30 23.93
C GLN A 99 -21.53 -30.74 22.92
N VAL A 100 -22.11 -29.56 23.16
CA VAL A 100 -23.02 -28.90 22.20
C VAL A 100 -22.33 -28.71 20.85
N ILE A 101 -21.11 -28.16 20.85
CA ILE A 101 -20.34 -27.95 19.62
C ILE A 101 -20.08 -29.28 18.90
N LYS A 102 -19.81 -30.37 19.64
CA LYS A 102 -19.64 -31.70 19.05
C LYS A 102 -20.93 -32.20 18.38
N ILE A 103 -22.08 -32.04 19.04
CA ILE A 103 -23.40 -32.39 18.48
C ILE A 103 -23.65 -31.61 17.20
N VAL A 104 -23.46 -30.28 17.23
CA VAL A 104 -23.62 -29.42 16.04
C VAL A 104 -22.71 -29.87 14.90
N ARG A 105 -21.43 -30.13 15.16
CA ARG A 105 -20.49 -30.59 14.12
C ARG A 105 -20.88 -31.93 13.51
N ASN A 106 -21.34 -32.88 14.32
CA ASN A 106 -21.79 -34.18 13.82
C ASN A 106 -23.04 -34.03 12.97
N MET A 107 -24.02 -33.26 13.46
CA MET A 107 -25.24 -32.93 12.74
C MET A 107 -24.99 -32.29 11.38
N LEU A 108 -24.08 -31.32 11.30
CA LEU A 108 -23.73 -30.67 10.02
C LEU A 108 -23.05 -31.65 9.05
N LYS A 109 -22.19 -32.54 9.56
CA LYS A 109 -21.58 -33.62 8.75
C LYS A 109 -22.62 -34.60 8.20
N GLU A 110 -23.59 -35.00 9.02
CA GLU A 110 -24.69 -35.89 8.64
C GLU A 110 -25.58 -35.25 7.56
N ASN A 111 -25.88 -33.96 7.71
CA ASN A 111 -26.64 -33.19 6.72
C ASN A 111 -25.83 -32.84 5.46
N LYS A 112 -24.50 -33.04 5.46
CA LYS A 112 -23.59 -32.73 4.34
C LYS A 112 -23.62 -31.26 3.92
N THR A 113 -23.91 -30.38 4.86
CA THR A 113 -23.97 -28.93 4.65
C THR A 113 -23.24 -28.22 5.80
N PRO A 114 -22.64 -27.05 5.55
CA PRO A 114 -22.02 -26.25 6.60
C PRO A 114 -23.04 -25.53 7.50
N TYR A 115 -24.27 -25.34 7.03
CA TYR A 115 -25.35 -24.64 7.75
C TYR A 115 -26.71 -25.00 7.13
N TYR A 116 -27.79 -24.67 7.83
CA TYR A 116 -29.15 -24.73 7.29
C TYR A 116 -29.40 -23.58 6.32
N THR A 117 -30.08 -23.85 5.21
CA THR A 117 -30.52 -22.83 4.25
C THR A 117 -31.87 -23.20 3.65
N ASN A 118 -32.64 -22.19 3.27
CA ASN A 118 -33.90 -22.30 2.54
C ASN A 118 -34.03 -21.11 1.58
N GLU A 119 -35.14 -21.01 0.84
CA GLU A 119 -35.33 -19.90 -0.12
C GLU A 119 -35.32 -18.51 0.53
N MET A 120 -35.87 -18.39 1.75
CA MET A 120 -35.82 -17.13 2.51
C MET A 120 -34.38 -16.72 2.83
N PHE A 121 -33.54 -17.66 3.28
CA PHE A 121 -32.13 -17.39 3.57
C PHE A 121 -31.33 -17.06 2.30
N LYS A 122 -31.54 -17.80 1.21
CA LYS A 122 -30.89 -17.51 -0.09
C LYS A 122 -31.25 -16.13 -0.63
N GLN A 123 -32.51 -15.72 -0.51
CA GLN A 123 -32.94 -14.39 -0.93
C GLN A 123 -32.29 -13.30 -0.08
N ALA A 124 -32.28 -13.47 1.25
CA ALA A 124 -31.63 -12.52 2.14
C ALA A 124 -30.12 -12.40 1.88
N GLU A 125 -29.44 -13.51 1.61
CA GLU A 125 -28.02 -13.53 1.24
C GLU A 125 -27.79 -12.78 -0.08
N LYS A 126 -28.59 -13.07 -1.12
CA LYS A 126 -28.52 -12.37 -2.40
C LYS A 126 -28.74 -10.87 -2.29
N GLU A 127 -29.74 -10.44 -1.51
CA GLU A 127 -29.97 -9.01 -1.27
C GLU A 127 -28.79 -8.34 -0.54
N PHE A 128 -28.14 -9.08 0.36
CA PHE A 128 -26.95 -8.60 1.06
C PHE A 128 -25.77 -8.44 0.09
N GLU A 129 -25.50 -9.47 -0.73
CA GLU A 129 -24.47 -9.44 -1.77
C GLU A 129 -24.69 -8.29 -2.77
N GLU A 130 -25.94 -8.09 -3.22
CA GLU A 130 -26.26 -7.00 -4.14
C GLU A 130 -26.01 -5.62 -3.53
N LYS A 131 -26.32 -5.43 -2.24
CA LYS A 131 -26.04 -4.18 -1.53
C LYS A 131 -24.54 -3.96 -1.36
N GLU A 132 -23.78 -5.01 -1.05
CA GLU A 132 -22.33 -4.96 -0.91
C GLU A 132 -21.65 -4.59 -2.23
N ILE A 133 -22.04 -5.24 -3.33
CA ILE A 133 -21.54 -4.93 -4.67
C ILE A 133 -21.86 -3.48 -5.06
N LYS A 134 -23.09 -3.01 -4.78
CA LYS A 134 -23.47 -1.61 -5.03
C LYS A 134 -22.63 -0.63 -4.22
N ALA A 135 -22.41 -0.90 -2.94
CA ALA A 135 -21.58 -0.08 -2.06
C ALA A 135 -20.13 -0.05 -2.54
N LEU A 136 -19.56 -1.20 -2.91
CA LEU A 136 -18.19 -1.31 -3.41
C LEU A 136 -18.01 -0.54 -4.72
N ASN A 137 -18.97 -0.66 -5.64
CA ASN A 137 -18.95 0.09 -6.91
C ASN A 137 -19.04 1.60 -6.68
N LEU A 138 -19.85 2.04 -5.71
CA LEU A 138 -19.95 3.46 -5.36
C LEU A 138 -18.62 4.00 -4.80
N ILE A 139 -18.00 3.26 -3.87
CA ILE A 139 -16.70 3.62 -3.30
C ILE A 139 -15.65 3.70 -4.42
N LYS A 140 -15.59 2.69 -5.29
CA LYS A 140 -14.65 2.66 -6.41
C LYS A 140 -14.83 3.87 -7.33
N ALA A 141 -16.06 4.19 -7.72
CA ALA A 141 -16.35 5.35 -8.57
C ALA A 141 -15.96 6.68 -7.90
N GLN A 142 -16.20 6.81 -6.59
CA GLN A 142 -15.79 7.98 -5.81
C GLN A 142 -14.27 8.11 -5.73
N THR A 143 -13.57 7.02 -5.45
CA THR A 143 -12.10 7.00 -5.40
C THR A 143 -11.50 7.33 -6.77
N GLU A 144 -12.06 6.79 -7.85
CA GLU A 144 -11.63 7.12 -9.22
C GLU A 144 -11.86 8.59 -9.56
N ALA A 145 -12.99 9.18 -9.12
CA ALA A 145 -13.24 10.61 -9.28
C ALA A 145 -12.23 11.46 -8.48
N GLN A 146 -12.03 11.16 -7.19
CA GLN A 146 -11.04 11.85 -6.35
C GLN A 146 -9.62 11.75 -6.93
N MET A 147 -9.24 10.59 -7.47
CA MET A 147 -7.94 10.41 -8.11
C MET A 147 -7.80 11.19 -9.41
N ARG A 148 -8.90 11.40 -10.17
CA ARG A 148 -8.89 12.27 -11.34
C ARG A 148 -8.73 13.73 -10.93
N ASP A 149 -9.53 14.20 -9.98
CA ASP A 149 -9.48 15.58 -9.50
C ASP A 149 -8.08 15.94 -8.95
N LEU A 150 -7.50 15.05 -8.15
CA LEU A 150 -6.14 15.23 -7.63
C LEU A 150 -5.08 15.27 -8.73
N ARG A 151 -5.21 14.42 -9.76
CA ARG A 151 -4.29 14.43 -10.91
C ARG A 151 -4.40 15.73 -11.69
N GLU A 152 -5.61 16.24 -11.90
CA GLU A 152 -5.84 17.52 -12.58
C GLU A 152 -5.26 18.68 -11.77
N GLU A 153 -5.40 18.66 -10.44
CA GLU A 153 -4.82 19.65 -9.54
C GLU A 153 -3.29 19.69 -9.67
N VAL A 154 -2.63 18.54 -9.51
CA VAL A 154 -1.17 18.42 -9.63
C VAL A 154 -0.70 18.86 -11.02
N GLN A 155 -1.42 18.48 -12.08
CA GLN A 155 -1.09 18.91 -13.45
C GLN A 155 -1.22 20.42 -13.63
N ARG A 156 -2.18 21.06 -12.97
CA ARG A 156 -2.37 22.50 -13.00
C ARG A 156 -1.22 23.21 -12.30
N GLU A 157 -0.87 22.78 -11.09
CA GLU A 157 0.27 23.34 -10.34
C GLU A 157 1.58 23.21 -11.11
N ILE A 158 1.87 22.03 -11.70
CA ILE A 158 3.05 21.84 -12.54
C ILE A 158 3.05 22.83 -13.71
N ARG A 159 1.92 23.02 -14.38
CA ARG A 159 1.79 23.93 -15.53
C ARG A 159 2.00 25.38 -15.12
N GLU A 160 1.43 25.80 -13.99
CA GLU A 160 1.60 27.15 -13.44
C GLU A 160 3.05 27.42 -13.04
N ASN A 161 3.69 26.46 -12.36
CA ASN A 161 5.11 26.55 -12.00
C ASN A 161 6.00 26.63 -13.26
N LEU A 162 5.73 25.80 -14.28
CA LEU A 162 6.45 25.87 -15.55
C LEU A 162 6.24 27.21 -16.26
N HIS A 163 5.03 27.78 -16.21
CA HIS A 163 4.74 29.06 -16.83
C HIS A 163 5.61 30.19 -16.24
N GLN A 164 5.93 30.13 -14.95
CA GLN A 164 6.80 31.11 -14.28
C GLN A 164 8.30 30.86 -14.54
N ILE A 165 8.74 29.60 -14.58
CA ILE A 165 10.16 29.25 -14.70
C ILE A 165 10.67 29.34 -16.14
N LEU A 166 9.87 28.93 -17.13
CA LEU A 166 10.30 28.82 -18.52
C LEU A 166 10.83 30.15 -19.11
N PRO A 167 10.20 31.32 -18.89
CA PRO A 167 10.71 32.59 -19.40
C PRO A 167 12.07 32.98 -18.82
N ILE A 168 12.28 32.71 -17.51
CA ILE A 168 13.54 33.01 -16.81
C ILE A 168 14.65 32.12 -17.38
N ALA A 169 14.40 30.81 -17.45
CA ALA A 169 15.36 29.86 -18.03
C ALA A 169 15.70 30.21 -19.50
N ALA A 170 14.71 30.63 -20.30
CA ALA A 170 14.92 31.06 -21.68
C ALA A 170 15.70 32.39 -21.80
N TYR A 171 15.58 33.29 -20.82
CA TYR A 171 16.38 34.51 -20.74
C TYR A 171 17.83 34.18 -20.40
N ASP A 172 18.05 33.37 -19.36
CA ASP A 172 19.39 32.95 -18.92
C ASP A 172 20.15 32.22 -20.04
N LEU A 173 19.49 31.28 -20.74
CA LEU A 173 20.08 30.57 -21.87
C LEU A 173 20.53 31.52 -23.00
N ARG A 174 19.73 32.55 -23.30
CA ARG A 174 20.10 33.55 -24.32
C ARG A 174 21.29 34.40 -23.90
N ASN A 175 21.41 34.73 -22.62
CA ASN A 175 22.56 35.49 -22.11
C ASN A 175 23.83 34.65 -22.13
N ILE A 176 23.77 33.39 -21.66
CA ILE A 176 24.91 32.46 -21.72
C ILE A 176 25.42 32.31 -23.15
N GLN A 177 24.52 32.15 -24.14
CA GLN A 177 24.92 32.07 -25.55
C GLN A 177 25.60 33.35 -26.05
N ARG A 178 25.13 34.53 -25.64
CA ARG A 178 25.77 35.81 -26.01
C ARG A 178 27.14 35.96 -25.38
N ASP A 179 27.28 35.60 -24.12
CA ASP A 179 28.54 35.69 -23.39
C ASP A 179 29.58 34.72 -23.96
N ASP A 180 29.18 33.51 -24.35
CA ASP A 180 30.05 32.54 -25.02
C ASP A 180 30.60 33.07 -26.36
N VAL A 181 29.72 33.62 -27.21
CA VAL A 181 30.13 34.25 -28.47
C VAL A 181 31.06 35.45 -28.23
N ASN A 182 30.77 36.28 -27.23
CA ASN A 182 31.61 37.42 -26.89
C ASN A 182 33.00 36.99 -26.37
N ASN A 183 33.05 35.97 -25.52
CA ASN A 183 34.29 35.40 -25.01
C ASN A 183 35.12 34.78 -26.15
N GLN A 184 34.49 34.09 -27.10
CA GLN A 184 35.17 33.54 -28.27
C GLN A 184 35.76 34.65 -29.17
N ARG A 185 35.03 35.75 -29.38
CA ARG A 185 35.54 36.92 -30.12
C ARG A 185 36.72 37.58 -29.41
N GLN A 186 36.63 37.79 -28.10
CA GLN A 186 37.74 38.34 -27.30
C GLN A 186 38.99 37.45 -27.35
N THR A 187 38.80 36.13 -27.20
CA THR A 187 39.89 35.15 -27.31
C THR A 187 40.57 35.22 -28.67
N THR A 188 39.79 35.32 -29.75
CA THR A 188 40.32 35.42 -31.12
C THR A 188 41.10 36.72 -31.32
N ILE A 189 40.57 37.85 -30.85
CA ILE A 189 41.24 39.16 -30.92
C ILE A 189 42.57 39.11 -30.15
N MET A 190 42.57 38.53 -28.94
CA MET A 190 43.79 38.40 -28.15
C MET A 190 44.82 37.49 -28.82
N ALA A 191 44.42 36.41 -29.47
CA ALA A 191 45.33 35.55 -30.23
C ALA A 191 45.95 36.28 -31.43
N VAL A 192 45.17 37.11 -32.14
CA VAL A 192 45.67 37.94 -33.25
C VAL A 192 46.62 39.03 -32.74
N LEU A 193 46.31 39.68 -31.62
CA LEU A 193 47.19 40.66 -30.99
C LEU A 193 48.51 40.04 -30.53
N ASP A 194 48.48 38.85 -29.91
CA ASP A 194 49.68 38.12 -29.51
C ASP A 194 50.54 37.75 -30.73
N PHE A 195 49.91 37.25 -31.81
CA PHE A 195 50.61 36.95 -33.05
C PHE A 195 51.29 38.19 -33.66
N ALA A 196 50.56 39.32 -33.75
CA ALA A 196 51.11 40.56 -34.26
C ALA A 196 52.28 41.07 -33.41
N SER A 197 52.18 40.96 -32.08
CA SER A 197 53.24 41.34 -31.15
C SER A 197 54.49 40.48 -31.35
N ARG A 198 54.34 39.16 -31.49
CA ARG A 198 55.45 38.25 -31.81
C ARG A 198 56.13 38.60 -33.12
N VAL A 199 55.35 38.83 -34.19
CA VAL A 199 55.89 39.24 -35.50
C VAL A 199 56.65 40.57 -35.40
N ALA A 200 56.10 41.58 -34.73
CA ALA A 200 56.75 42.87 -34.54
C ALA A 200 58.07 42.73 -33.74
N THR A 201 58.09 41.85 -32.74
CA THR A 201 59.29 41.54 -31.96
C THR A 201 60.35 40.88 -32.84
N THR A 202 59.99 39.85 -33.61
CA THR A 202 60.91 39.17 -34.54
C THR A 202 61.43 40.11 -35.63
N ILE A 203 60.58 40.97 -36.20
CA ILE A 203 61.00 41.99 -37.17
C ILE A 203 61.94 43.01 -36.51
N GLY A 204 61.63 43.45 -35.28
CA GLY A 204 62.49 44.34 -34.51
C GLY A 204 63.87 43.72 -34.24
N GLU A 205 63.91 42.48 -33.76
CA GLU A 205 65.14 41.73 -33.50
C GLU A 205 65.95 41.49 -34.79
N THR A 206 65.30 41.11 -35.89
CA THR A 206 65.96 40.93 -37.19
C THR A 206 66.49 42.25 -37.75
N TYR A 207 65.75 43.36 -37.58
CA TYR A 207 66.21 44.69 -38.00
C TYR A 207 67.40 45.17 -37.16
N ILE A 208 67.38 44.95 -35.84
CA ILE A 208 68.51 45.25 -34.94
C ILE A 208 69.72 44.40 -35.31
N ALA A 209 69.54 43.08 -35.52
CA ALA A 209 70.62 42.19 -35.94
C ALA A 209 71.23 42.62 -37.29
N HIS A 210 70.38 43.02 -38.24
CA HIS A 210 70.83 43.51 -39.55
C HIS A 210 71.50 44.89 -39.46
N ALA A 211 71.07 45.77 -38.55
CA ALA A 211 71.71 47.06 -38.32
C ALA A 211 73.11 46.87 -37.71
N GLN A 212 73.26 45.96 -36.74
CA GLN A 212 74.55 45.64 -36.12
C GLN A 212 75.52 44.93 -37.08
N SER A 213 75.03 44.18 -38.05
CA SER A 213 75.87 43.50 -39.05
C SER A 213 76.33 44.39 -40.22
N ARG A 214 76.02 45.69 -40.22
CA ARG A 214 76.45 46.59 -41.31
C ARG A 214 77.95 46.89 -41.24
N PRO A 215 78.70 46.72 -42.35
CA PRO A 215 80.15 46.96 -42.38
C PRO A 215 80.53 48.42 -42.10
N ALA A 216 79.62 49.37 -42.29
CA ALA A 216 79.85 50.78 -41.96
C ALA A 216 79.96 51.02 -40.44
N ILE A 217 79.15 50.33 -39.61
CA ILE A 217 79.27 50.46 -38.14
C ILE A 217 80.53 49.75 -37.66
N ALA A 218 80.82 48.55 -38.17
CA ALA A 218 82.09 47.87 -37.89
C ALA A 218 83.31 48.72 -38.32
N ALA A 219 83.20 49.48 -39.42
CA ALA A 219 84.23 50.41 -39.86
C ALA A 219 84.34 51.64 -38.95
N ILE A 220 83.23 52.17 -38.43
CA ILE A 220 83.22 53.29 -37.47
C ILE A 220 83.82 52.85 -36.13
N GLU A 221 83.45 51.68 -35.62
CA GLU A 221 84.02 51.12 -34.37
C GLU A 221 85.51 50.80 -34.54
N ALA A 222 85.91 50.21 -35.68
CA ALA A 222 87.32 49.98 -35.99
C ALA A 222 88.11 51.29 -36.16
N GLN A 223 87.48 52.34 -36.68
CA GLN A 223 88.09 53.66 -36.80
C GLN A 223 88.23 54.35 -35.44
N ALA A 224 87.20 54.30 -34.59
CA ALA A 224 87.26 54.81 -33.22
C ALA A 224 88.35 54.11 -32.40
N ALA A 225 88.46 52.78 -32.50
CA ALA A 225 89.52 52.01 -31.84
C ALA A 225 90.93 52.31 -32.40
N ARG A 226 91.03 52.69 -33.69
CA ARG A 226 92.30 53.15 -34.28
C ARG A 226 92.67 54.54 -33.80
N ASP A 227 91.71 55.45 -33.71
CA ASP A 227 91.94 56.83 -33.27
C ASP A 227 92.32 56.88 -31.78
N GLU A 228 91.71 56.07 -30.92
CA GLU A 228 92.18 55.91 -29.52
C GLU A 228 93.61 55.37 -29.40
N ARG A 229 93.99 54.38 -30.23
CA ARG A 229 95.38 53.90 -30.30
C ARG A 229 96.33 54.97 -30.81
N ARG A 230 95.88 55.82 -31.74
CA ARG A 230 96.68 56.89 -32.33
C ARG A 230 96.96 57.99 -31.30
N ASP A 231 95.96 58.37 -30.52
CA ASP A 231 96.10 59.33 -29.42
C ASP A 231 97.04 58.79 -28.33
N MET A 232 97.02 57.48 -28.06
CA MET A 232 97.95 56.85 -27.12
C MET A 232 99.41 56.86 -27.63
N ILE A 233 99.65 56.60 -28.92
CA ILE A 233 101.00 56.64 -29.51
C ILE A 233 101.54 58.08 -29.61
N ILE A 234 100.68 59.07 -29.88
CA ILE A 234 101.08 60.50 -29.88
C ILE A 234 101.52 60.93 -28.47
N TYR A 235 100.86 60.41 -27.43
CA TYR A 235 101.25 60.69 -26.05
C TYR A 235 102.62 60.06 -25.69
N GLU A 236 102.94 58.86 -26.19
CA GLU A 236 104.23 58.18 -25.93
C GLU A 236 105.42 58.74 -26.71
N SER A 237 105.20 59.47 -27.81
CA SER A 237 106.28 60.05 -28.64
C SER A 237 106.59 61.52 -28.32
N MET A 238 105.93 62.11 -27.33
CA MET A 238 106.21 63.43 -26.76
C MET A 238 106.95 63.38 -25.39
N GLN A 239 107.46 62.20 -24.98
CA GLN A 239 108.38 62.00 -23.85
C GLN A 239 109.74 61.49 -24.33
#